data_AF-A0A2I0PGI7-F1
#
_entry.id   AF-A0A2I0PGI7-F1
#
_cell.length_a   1.000
_cell.length_b   1.000
_cell.length_c   1.000
_cell.angle_alpha   90.00
_cell.angle_beta   90.00
_cell.angle_gamma   90.00
#
_symmetry.space_group_name_H-M   'P 1'
#
loop_
_entity.id
_entity.type
_entity.pdbx_description
1 polymer ?
#
loop_
_entity_poly.entity_id
_entity_poly.type
_entity_poly.pdbx_seq_one_letter_code
_entity_poly.pdbx_strand_id
1 'polypeptide(L)'
;MAPVPKPDAKALSAAFALVFRQGRSPPSCPLPDDAGLLNRILDTAPDATPAACRDALVRVRRLSFDAVEICSAFRQGDYGNGDEAQAAALADLEEKNPHFSETEYRTAFAVGMIWAGMQ
;
A
#
# COMPACT_ATOMS: atom_id res chain seq x y z
N MET A 1 0.99 -26.92 -0.88
CA MET A 1 0.57 -25.50 -0.93
C MET A 1 0.39 -25.13 -2.38
N ALA A 2 -0.82 -24.76 -2.80
CA ALA A 2 -1.01 -24.19 -4.13
C ALA A 2 -0.23 -22.86 -4.22
N PRO A 3 0.40 -22.53 -5.35
CA PRO A 3 1.02 -21.23 -5.51
C PRO A 3 -0.06 -20.17 -5.34
N VAL A 4 0.16 -19.21 -4.44
CA VAL A 4 -0.69 -18.02 -4.34
C VAL A 4 -0.69 -17.39 -5.73
N PRO A 5 -1.85 -17.23 -6.38
CA PRO A 5 -1.90 -16.67 -7.71
C PRO A 5 -1.23 -15.29 -7.68
N LYS A 6 -0.32 -15.05 -8.64
CA LYS A 6 0.29 -13.73 -8.78
C LYS A 6 -0.83 -12.71 -9.00
N PRO A 7 -0.82 -11.57 -8.30
CA PRO A 7 -1.84 -10.55 -8.47
C PRO A 7 -1.82 -10.05 -9.92
N ASP A 8 -2.99 -9.68 -10.44
CA ASP A 8 -3.08 -9.00 -11.72
C ASP A 8 -2.35 -7.66 -11.61
N ALA A 9 -1.27 -7.50 -12.38
CA ALA A 9 -0.37 -6.36 -12.23
C ALA A 9 -1.05 -5.03 -12.60
N LYS A 10 -2.00 -5.03 -13.55
CA LYS A 10 -2.75 -3.81 -13.91
C LYS A 10 -3.71 -3.44 -12.80
N ALA A 11 -4.47 -4.39 -12.27
CA ALA A 11 -5.39 -4.15 -11.16
C ALA A 11 -4.64 -3.67 -9.90
N LEU A 12 -3.49 -4.30 -9.59
CA LEU A 12 -2.66 -3.92 -8.46
C LEU A 12 -2.10 -2.50 -8.61
N SER A 13 -1.55 -2.17 -9.79
CA SER A 13 -1.03 -0.84 -10.09
C SER A 13 -2.12 0.24 -10.02
N ALA A 14 -3.31 -0.05 -10.56
CA ALA A 14 -4.47 0.85 -10.50
C ALA A 14 -4.93 1.09 -9.05
N ALA A 15 -5.06 0.02 -8.27
CA ALA A 15 -5.40 0.11 -6.85
C ALA A 15 -4.35 0.93 -6.09
N PHE A 16 -3.06 0.68 -6.34
CA PHE A 16 -1.95 1.40 -5.70
C PHE A 16 -2.03 2.90 -5.98
N ALA A 17 -2.23 3.29 -7.25
CA ALA A 17 -2.36 4.70 -7.62
C ALA A 17 -3.58 5.36 -6.95
N LEU A 18 -4.72 4.68 -6.86
CA LEU A 18 -5.90 5.23 -6.21
C LEU A 18 -5.70 5.46 -4.70
N VAL A 19 -5.03 4.53 -4.01
CA VAL A 19 -4.80 4.64 -2.57
C VAL A 19 -3.66 5.62 -2.23
N PHE A 20 -2.50 5.49 -2.87
CA PHE A 20 -1.30 6.23 -2.49
C PHE A 20 -1.05 7.53 -3.27
N ARG A 21 -1.57 7.67 -4.51
CA ARG A 21 -1.39 8.91 -5.28
C ARG A 21 -2.56 9.89 -5.15
N GLN A 22 -3.79 9.39 -5.00
CA GLN A 22 -4.98 10.26 -4.85
C GLN A 22 -5.34 10.54 -3.38
N GLY A 23 -4.95 9.67 -2.44
CA GLY A 23 -5.25 9.82 -1.02
C GLY A 23 -4.15 10.54 -0.23
N ARG A 24 -4.32 11.85 0.05
CA ARG A 24 -3.54 12.52 1.12
C ARG A 24 -4.09 12.27 2.51
N SER A 25 -5.22 11.56 2.61
CA SER A 25 -5.86 11.26 3.87
C SER A 25 -5.35 9.92 4.42
N PRO A 26 -5.07 9.81 5.72
CA PRO A 26 -4.69 8.56 6.35
C PRO A 26 -5.78 7.48 6.12
N PRO A 27 -5.44 6.18 6.20
CA PRO A 27 -6.39 5.09 5.97
C PRO A 27 -7.61 5.11 6.91
N SER A 28 -7.54 5.85 8.02
CA SER A 28 -8.64 6.10 8.97
C SER A 28 -9.62 7.21 8.56
N CYS A 29 -9.32 8.01 7.54
CA CYS A 29 -10.26 9.01 7.01
C CYS A 29 -11.34 8.35 6.14
N PRO A 30 -12.52 8.97 5.99
CA PRO A 30 -13.55 8.51 5.05
C PRO A 30 -13.03 8.66 3.61
N LEU A 31 -12.30 7.65 3.16
CA LEU A 31 -11.97 7.42 1.76
C LEU A 31 -13.26 7.13 0.99
N PRO A 32 -13.27 7.27 -0.36
CA PRO A 32 -14.36 6.74 -1.15
C PRO A 32 -14.63 5.29 -0.72
N ASP A 33 -15.90 4.92 -0.67
CA ASP A 33 -16.27 3.56 -0.27
C ASP A 33 -15.51 2.53 -1.13
N ASP A 34 -15.23 1.36 -0.55
CA ASP A 34 -14.46 0.33 -1.26
C ASP A 34 -15.15 -0.09 -2.56
N ALA A 35 -16.48 0.06 -2.65
CA ALA A 35 -17.24 -0.17 -3.88
C ALA A 35 -16.87 0.84 -4.98
N GLY A 36 -16.76 2.12 -4.66
CA GLY A 36 -16.35 3.20 -5.56
C GLY A 36 -14.90 3.07 -6.00
N LEU A 37 -14.01 2.68 -5.09
CA LEU A 37 -12.63 2.34 -5.45
C LEU A 37 -12.56 1.13 -6.38
N LEU A 38 -13.33 0.08 -6.08
CA LEU A 38 -13.37 -1.11 -6.92
C LEU A 38 -13.89 -0.82 -8.34
N ASN A 39 -14.92 0.01 -8.46
CA ASN A 39 -15.43 0.43 -9.77
C ASN A 39 -14.36 1.20 -10.57
N ARG A 40 -13.61 2.10 -9.94
CA ARG A 40 -12.50 2.82 -10.60
C ARG A 40 -11.36 1.89 -11.02
N ILE A 41 -11.06 0.87 -10.21
CA ILE A 41 -10.06 -0.16 -10.56
C ILE A 41 -10.53 -0.93 -11.79
N LEU A 42 -11.80 -1.37 -11.81
CA LEU A 42 -12.41 -2.06 -12.95
C LEU A 42 -12.38 -1.21 -14.22
N ASP A 43 -12.69 0.08 -14.12
CA ASP A 43 -12.62 1.02 -15.26
C ASP A 43 -11.19 1.18 -15.79
N THR A 44 -10.19 1.12 -14.91
CA THR A 44 -8.77 1.29 -15.26
C THR A 44 -8.13 -0.02 -15.76
N ALA A 45 -8.64 -1.16 -15.31
CA ALA A 45 -8.16 -2.50 -15.65
C ALA A 45 -9.31 -3.36 -16.24
N PRO A 46 -9.80 -3.05 -17.44
CA PRO A 46 -10.95 -3.74 -18.04
C PRO A 46 -10.69 -5.21 -18.37
N ASP A 47 -9.42 -5.58 -18.51
CA ASP A 47 -8.99 -6.97 -18.75
C ASP A 47 -8.96 -7.82 -17.46
N ALA A 48 -8.97 -7.17 -16.28
CA ALA A 48 -8.89 -7.85 -15.00
C ALA A 48 -10.28 -8.34 -14.55
N THR A 49 -10.32 -9.52 -13.94
CA THR A 49 -11.58 -10.01 -13.37
C THR A 49 -11.99 -9.18 -12.14
N PRO A 50 -13.29 -9.11 -11.80
CA PRO A 50 -13.74 -8.48 -10.56
C PRO A 50 -13.08 -9.07 -9.30
N ALA A 51 -12.78 -10.37 -9.31
CA ALA A 51 -12.07 -11.03 -8.22
C ALA A 51 -10.62 -10.52 -8.11
N ALA A 52 -9.92 -10.35 -9.24
CA ALA A 52 -8.57 -9.79 -9.26
C ALA A 52 -8.54 -8.32 -8.81
N CYS A 53 -9.53 -7.52 -9.20
CA CYS A 53 -9.66 -6.13 -8.75
C CYS A 53 -9.90 -6.03 -7.23
N ARG A 54 -10.72 -6.92 -6.67
CA ARG A 54 -10.93 -7.01 -5.22
C ARG A 54 -9.66 -7.43 -4.48
N ASP A 55 -8.96 -8.46 -4.97
CA ASP A 55 -7.69 -8.92 -4.39
C ASP A 55 -6.64 -7.80 -4.40
N ALA A 56 -6.52 -7.08 -5.52
CA ALA A 56 -5.65 -5.91 -5.64
C ALA A 56 -5.99 -4.82 -4.60
N LEU A 57 -7.27 -4.46 -4.47
CA LEU A 57 -7.70 -3.46 -3.49
C LEU A 57 -7.38 -3.89 -2.06
N VAL A 58 -7.67 -5.15 -1.70
CA VAL A 58 -7.38 -5.70 -0.36
C VAL A 58 -5.87 -5.64 -0.05
N ARG A 59 -5.03 -6.03 -0.99
CA ARG A 59 -3.56 -5.98 -0.83
C ARG A 59 -3.05 -4.56 -0.63
N VAL A 60 -3.52 -3.62 -1.45
CA VAL A 60 -3.08 -2.21 -1.36
C VAL A 60 -3.60 -1.57 -0.07
N ARG A 61 -4.82 -1.90 0.38
CA ARG A 61 -5.35 -1.46 1.67
C ARG A 61 -4.48 -1.96 2.81
N ARG A 62 -4.11 -3.24 2.82
CA ARG A 62 -3.19 -3.78 3.81
C ARG A 62 -1.86 -3.04 3.82
N LEU A 63 -1.24 -2.86 2.64
CA LEU A 63 0.00 -2.09 2.50
C LEU A 63 -0.16 -0.67 3.08
N SER A 64 -1.31 -0.03 2.92
CA SER A 64 -1.54 1.32 3.47
C SER A 64 -1.58 1.35 5.00
N PHE A 65 -2.15 0.34 5.66
CA PHE A 65 -2.13 0.23 7.12
C PHE A 65 -0.73 -0.08 7.63
N ASP A 66 -0.07 -1.09 7.05
CA ASP A 66 1.28 -1.48 7.44
C ASP A 66 2.28 -0.33 7.22
N ALA A 67 2.13 0.46 6.14
CA ALA A 67 2.94 1.64 5.91
C ALA A 67 2.78 2.69 7.01
N VAL A 68 1.57 2.92 7.53
CA VAL A 68 1.36 3.83 8.66
C VAL A 68 2.01 3.30 9.92
N GLU A 69 1.77 2.03 10.28
CA GLU A 69 2.32 1.44 11.50
C GLU A 69 3.85 1.46 11.49
N ILE A 70 4.47 1.04 10.39
CA ILE A 70 5.93 1.03 10.23
C ILE A 70 6.50 2.45 10.25
N CYS A 71 5.85 3.42 9.59
CA CYS A 71 6.31 4.80 9.63
C CYS A 71 6.17 5.42 11.02
N SER A 72 5.13 5.07 11.77
CA SER A 72 4.97 5.48 13.17
C SER A 72 6.07 4.90 14.06
N ALA A 73 6.37 3.60 13.94
CA ALA A 73 7.46 2.93 14.67
C ALA A 73 8.84 3.49 14.28
N PHE A 74 9.08 3.73 12.99
CA PHE A 74 10.29 4.40 12.48
C PHE A 74 10.49 5.79 13.12
N ARG A 75 9.43 6.59 13.24
CA ARG A 75 9.50 7.90 13.90
C ARG A 75 9.77 7.82 15.40
N GLN A 76 9.40 6.73 16.04
CA GLN A 76 9.68 6.46 17.46
C GLN A 76 11.10 5.94 17.70
N GLY A 77 11.83 5.60 16.63
CA GLY A 77 13.20 5.11 16.69
C GLY A 77 13.32 3.59 16.77
N ASP A 78 12.23 2.84 16.55
CA ASP A 78 12.20 1.38 16.69
C ASP A 78 13.11 0.64 15.70
N TYR A 79 13.48 1.31 14.59
CA TYR A 79 14.40 0.79 13.58
C TYR A 79 15.83 1.33 13.73
N GLY A 80 16.13 2.04 14.83
CA GLY A 80 17.44 2.66 15.07
C GLY A 80 17.55 4.07 14.49
N ASN A 81 18.79 4.52 14.22
CA ASN A 81 19.09 5.87 13.75
C ASN A 81 19.93 5.86 12.46
N GLY A 82 19.82 6.94 11.67
CA GLY A 82 20.61 7.12 10.44
C GLY A 82 20.04 6.38 9.23
N ASP A 83 20.82 6.33 8.15
CA ASP A 83 20.36 5.80 6.85
C ASP A 83 19.99 4.31 6.90
N GLU A 84 20.61 3.54 7.81
CA GLU A 84 20.31 2.12 8.03
C GLU A 84 18.90 1.90 8.59
N ALA A 85 18.38 2.84 9.38
CA ALA A 85 17.05 2.73 9.97
C ALA A 85 15.94 2.79 8.91
N GLN A 86 16.13 3.64 7.89
CA GLN A 86 15.17 3.72 6.79
C GLN A 86 15.19 2.45 5.94
N ALA A 87 16.39 1.90 5.69
CA ALA A 87 16.52 0.64 4.96
C ALA A 87 15.86 -0.52 5.71
N ALA A 88 16.02 -0.59 7.04
CA ALA A 88 15.37 -1.60 7.87
C ALA A 88 13.83 -1.47 7.86
N ALA A 89 13.31 -0.24 7.93
CA ALA A 89 11.87 -0.02 7.87
C ALA A 89 11.26 -0.36 6.50
N LEU A 90 11.97 -0.07 5.41
CA LEU A 90 11.56 -0.48 4.06
C LEU A 90 11.60 -2.00 3.89
N ALA A 91 12.61 -2.67 4.45
CA ALA A 91 12.71 -4.13 4.42
C ALA A 91 11.55 -4.80 5.17
N ASP A 92 11.15 -4.27 6.34
CA ASP A 92 9.99 -4.78 7.09
C ASP A 92 8.67 -4.54 6.32
N LEU A 93 8.53 -3.40 5.64
CA LEU A 93 7.37 -3.15 4.78
C LEU A 93 7.27 -4.15 3.62
N GLU A 94 8.40 -4.45 2.98
CA GLU A 94 8.49 -5.45 1.90
C GLU A 94 8.20 -6.87 2.40
N GLU A 95 8.72 -7.25 3.57
CA GLU A 95 8.47 -8.56 4.17
C GLU A 95 6.99 -8.78 4.48
N LYS A 96 6.32 -7.75 5.05
CA LYS A 96 4.89 -7.82 5.39
C LYS A 96 3.98 -7.80 4.16
N ASN A 97 4.40 -7.13 3.09
CA ASN A 97 3.60 -6.90 1.90
C ASN A 97 4.33 -7.33 0.63
N PRO A 98 4.53 -8.63 0.38
CA PRO A 98 5.22 -9.07 -0.82
C PRO A 98 4.44 -8.70 -2.10
N HIS A 99 5.18 -8.64 -3.21
CA HIS A 99 4.68 -8.44 -4.58
C HIS A 99 4.45 -7.00 -5.05
N PHE A 100 4.93 -6.00 -4.31
CA PHE A 100 5.08 -4.64 -4.85
C PHE A 100 6.50 -4.41 -5.36
N SER A 101 6.65 -3.41 -6.23
CA SER A 101 7.95 -2.96 -6.70
C SER A 101 8.67 -2.09 -5.68
N GLU A 102 9.99 -1.98 -5.79
CA GLU A 102 10.80 -1.09 -4.94
C GLU A 102 10.30 0.37 -4.96
N THR A 103 9.85 0.85 -6.13
CA THR A 103 9.30 2.20 -6.27
C THR A 103 7.99 2.37 -5.52
N GLU A 104 7.15 1.32 -5.49
CA GLU A 104 5.90 1.31 -4.74
C GLU A 104 6.16 1.28 -3.24
N TYR A 105 7.12 0.50 -2.74
CA TYR A 105 7.50 0.54 -1.32
C TYR A 105 8.02 1.91 -0.90
N ARG A 106 8.92 2.51 -1.68
CA ARG A 106 9.42 3.87 -1.41
C ARG A 106 8.29 4.90 -1.40
N THR A 107 7.34 4.78 -2.32
CA THR A 107 6.16 5.66 -2.38
C THR A 107 5.25 5.45 -1.16
N ALA A 108 4.94 4.20 -0.82
CA ALA A 108 4.11 3.85 0.32
C ALA A 108 4.73 4.33 1.63
N PHE A 109 6.04 4.17 1.80
CA PHE A 109 6.78 4.67 2.96
C PHE A 109 6.76 6.21 3.02
N ALA A 110 7.01 6.91 1.91
CA ALA A 110 6.97 8.36 1.89
C ALA A 110 5.59 8.92 2.26
N VAL A 111 4.52 8.31 1.74
CA VAL A 111 3.13 8.68 2.07
C VAL A 111 2.78 8.29 3.50
N GLY A 112 3.20 7.10 3.96
CA GLY A 112 3.05 6.63 5.33
C GLY A 112 3.68 7.58 6.35
N MET A 113 4.85 8.16 6.05
CA MET A 113 5.50 9.17 6.89
C MET A 113 4.67 10.46 7.05
N ILE A 114 3.96 10.87 5.99
CA ILE A 114 3.03 12.01 6.05
C ILE A 114 1.84 11.63 6.95
N TRP A 115 1.25 10.45 6.75
CA TRP A 115 0.10 9.96 7.52
C TRP A 115 0.40 9.75 9.00
N ALA A 116 1.55 9.16 9.33
CA ALA A 116 2.01 8.98 10.71
C ALA A 116 2.23 10.32 11.43
N GLY A 117 2.50 11.41 10.69
CA GLY A 117 2.61 12.75 11.25
C GLY A 117 1.29 13.49 11.47
N MET A 118 0.17 12.91 11.02
CA MET A 118 -1.18 13.48 11.19
C MET A 118 -1.98 12.82 12.32
N GLN A 119 -1.40 11.81 13.00
CA GLN A 119 -1.99 11.15 14.17
C GLN A 119 -1.71 11.94 15.45
#